data_AF-A0A317ES58-F1
#
_entry.id   AF-A0A317ES58-F1
#
_cell.length_a   1.000
_cell.length_b   1.000
_cell.length_c   1.000
_cell.angle_alpha   90.00
_cell.angle_beta   90.00
_cell.angle_gamma   90.00
#
_symmetry.space_group_name_H-M   'P 1'
#
loop_
_entity.id
_entity.type
_entity.pdbx_description
1 polymer ?
#
loop_
_entity_poly.entity_id
_entity_poly.type
_entity_poly.pdbx_seq_one_letter_code
_entity_poly.pdbx_strand_id
1 'polypeptide(L)'
;MDNLINRLQQSIQDYFPDNVFIRKDGFGIYRLVSNNISDAKDLHKNYLEDTKVVKWYFDYWIKIIIQFTKIDIESTYTNKSGITKKDYLNNLSKNNIELNKMFFETNISLSLFKGDYEVTTKVQLFRAEWDSYESVQNKHPQPHWQFYQLNEYQDKLDSVSSDSNFLSTVSSSVGFNEFLNSKFDFKRFHFAMNGNWINNDSHIHSLNCEEKIVKWLPGLLSHLKSQVEHLE
;
A
#
# COMPACT_ATOMS: atom_id res chain seq x y z
N MET A 1 -10.70 17.39 0.23
CA MET A 1 -10.58 15.92 0.24
C MET A 1 -11.29 15.31 -0.95
N ASP A 2 -12.61 15.51 -1.12
CA ASP A 2 -13.34 14.94 -2.26
C ASP A 2 -12.78 15.38 -3.64
N ASN A 3 -12.36 16.65 -3.78
CA ASN A 3 -11.69 17.13 -5.00
C ASN A 3 -10.37 16.37 -5.28
N LEU A 4 -9.50 16.24 -4.28
CA LEU A 4 -8.27 15.45 -4.37
C LEU A 4 -8.55 14.01 -4.79
N ILE A 5 -9.57 13.37 -4.19
CA ILE A 5 -9.96 12.01 -4.53
C ILE A 5 -10.46 11.90 -5.96
N ASN A 6 -11.28 12.85 -6.44
CA ASN A 6 -11.74 12.88 -7.83
C ASN A 6 -10.58 13.04 -8.82
N ARG A 7 -9.63 13.95 -8.55
CA ARG A 7 -8.42 14.13 -9.35
C ARG A 7 -7.60 12.84 -9.41
N LEU A 8 -7.46 12.18 -8.26
CA LEU A 8 -6.71 10.93 -8.17
C LEU A 8 -7.41 9.77 -8.89
N GLN A 9 -8.74 9.66 -8.79
CA GLN A 9 -9.52 8.67 -9.54
C GLN A 9 -9.33 8.86 -11.05
N GLN A 10 -9.41 10.11 -11.53
CA GLN A 10 -9.18 10.42 -12.94
C GLN A 10 -7.76 10.04 -13.39
N SER A 11 -6.75 10.30 -12.55
CA SER A 11 -5.36 10.04 -12.93
C SER A 11 -4.96 8.57 -12.93
N ILE A 12 -5.74 7.69 -12.30
CA ILE A 12 -5.46 6.24 -12.29
C ILE A 12 -6.31 5.42 -13.26
N GLN A 13 -7.32 6.02 -13.91
CA GLN A 13 -8.31 5.26 -14.69
C GLN A 13 -7.67 4.44 -15.83
N ASP A 14 -6.68 4.99 -16.53
CA ASP A 14 -6.01 4.33 -17.67
C ASP A 14 -5.09 3.17 -17.24
N TYR A 15 -4.87 2.98 -15.93
CA TYR A 15 -4.06 1.88 -15.41
C TYR A 15 -4.87 0.61 -15.17
N PHE A 16 -6.20 0.65 -15.31
CA PHE A 16 -7.08 -0.49 -15.08
C PHE A 16 -7.86 -0.86 -16.35
N PRO A 17 -8.13 -2.15 -16.58
CA PRO A 17 -8.87 -2.62 -17.75
C PRO A 17 -10.35 -2.25 -17.69
N ASP A 18 -10.88 -2.09 -16.47
CA ASP A 18 -12.27 -1.75 -16.19
C ASP A 18 -12.36 -0.37 -15.54
N ASN A 19 -13.55 0.25 -15.59
CA ASN A 19 -13.81 1.49 -14.86
C ASN A 19 -13.55 1.27 -13.36
N VAL A 20 -12.79 2.19 -12.75
CA VAL A 20 -12.46 2.15 -11.33
C VAL A 20 -12.93 3.40 -10.63
N PHE A 21 -13.26 3.23 -9.35
CA PHE A 21 -13.72 4.32 -8.49
C PHE A 21 -12.93 4.31 -7.19
N ILE A 22 -12.74 5.49 -6.62
CA ILE A 22 -12.22 5.63 -5.26
C ILE A 22 -13.42 5.92 -4.36
N ARG A 23 -13.96 4.87 -3.74
CA ARG A 23 -15.15 4.95 -2.88
C ARG A 23 -14.77 5.36 -1.47
N LYS A 24 -15.56 6.28 -0.89
CA LYS A 24 -15.45 6.63 0.52
C LYS A 24 -16.08 5.54 1.39
N ASP A 25 -15.29 4.98 2.30
CA ASP A 25 -15.68 3.88 3.19
C ASP A 25 -15.79 4.31 4.67
N GLY A 26 -15.41 5.53 4.98
CA GLY A 26 -15.49 6.10 6.33
C GLY A 26 -15.01 7.54 6.35
N PHE A 27 -14.90 8.13 7.54
CA PHE A 27 -14.32 9.46 7.68
C PHE A 27 -12.83 9.41 7.30
N GLY A 28 -12.47 10.04 6.18
CA GLY A 28 -11.10 10.09 5.68
C GLY A 28 -10.59 8.80 5.04
N ILE A 29 -11.38 7.71 4.99
CA ILE A 29 -10.97 6.42 4.42
C ILE A 29 -11.60 6.24 3.04
N TYR A 30 -10.76 5.92 2.06
CA TYR A 30 -11.14 5.69 0.67
C TYR A 30 -10.52 4.40 0.16
N ARG A 31 -11.23 3.67 -0.70
CA ARG A 31 -10.79 2.41 -1.29
C ARG A 31 -11.01 2.38 -2.78
N LEU A 32 -10.08 1.75 -3.49
CA LEU A 32 -10.30 1.41 -4.90
C LEU A 32 -11.36 0.32 -5.01
N VAL A 33 -12.34 0.55 -5.88
CA VAL A 33 -13.38 -0.42 -6.26
C VAL A 33 -13.55 -0.43 -7.77
N SER A 34 -14.08 -1.53 -8.29
CA SER A 34 -14.39 -1.73 -9.71
C SER A 34 -15.59 -2.67 -9.85
N ASN A 35 -16.06 -2.86 -11.08
CA ASN A 35 -16.99 -3.93 -11.40
C ASN A 35 -16.31 -5.31 -11.42
N ASN A 36 -15.00 -5.35 -11.70
CA ASN A 36 -14.22 -6.58 -11.77
C ASN A 36 -13.40 -6.74 -10.48
N ILE A 37 -14.01 -7.40 -9.50
CA ILE A 37 -13.46 -7.59 -8.17
C ILE A 37 -13.45 -9.05 -7.78
N SER A 38 -12.55 -9.42 -6.88
CA SER A 38 -12.44 -10.77 -6.34
C SER A 38 -12.20 -10.72 -4.83
N ASP A 39 -12.49 -11.81 -4.14
CA ASP A 39 -12.03 -12.05 -2.78
C ASP A 39 -10.53 -12.40 -2.73
N ALA A 40 -9.88 -11.97 -1.65
CA ALA A 40 -8.47 -12.24 -1.33
C ALA A 40 -8.27 -12.25 0.20
N LYS A 41 -7.15 -12.81 0.66
CA LYS A 41 -6.69 -12.70 2.05
C LYS A 41 -5.52 -11.71 2.12
N ASP A 42 -5.68 -10.59 2.83
CA ASP A 42 -4.63 -9.60 3.03
C ASP A 42 -3.89 -9.86 4.34
N LEU A 43 -2.59 -10.12 4.27
CA LEU A 43 -1.73 -10.33 5.43
C LEU A 43 -1.25 -8.97 5.97
N HIS A 44 -1.87 -8.48 7.04
CA HIS A 44 -1.45 -7.25 7.73
C HIS A 44 -1.04 -7.56 9.16
N LYS A 45 0.16 -7.12 9.57
CA LYS A 45 0.67 -7.31 10.96
C LYS A 45 0.56 -8.76 11.46
N ASN A 46 0.85 -9.72 10.59
CA ASN A 46 0.75 -11.17 10.83
C ASN A 46 -0.66 -11.78 10.86
N TYR A 47 -1.72 -11.01 10.63
CA TYR A 47 -3.11 -11.47 10.55
C TYR A 47 -3.60 -11.51 9.11
N LEU A 48 -4.32 -12.57 8.73
CA LEU A 48 -5.03 -12.64 7.46
C LEU A 48 -6.44 -12.05 7.62
N GLU A 49 -6.73 -11.03 6.83
CA GLU A 49 -8.03 -10.39 6.79
C GLU A 49 -8.72 -10.62 5.45
N ASP A 50 -10.03 -10.85 5.46
CA ASP A 50 -10.82 -10.90 4.24
C ASP A 50 -10.83 -9.53 3.56
N THR A 51 -10.60 -9.52 2.25
CA THR A 51 -10.58 -8.29 1.50
C THR A 51 -11.07 -8.46 0.07
N LYS A 52 -11.51 -7.34 -0.53
CA LYS A 52 -11.81 -7.25 -1.95
C LYS A 52 -10.64 -6.63 -2.68
N VAL A 53 -10.29 -7.21 -3.82
CA VAL A 53 -9.25 -6.74 -4.73
C VAL A 53 -9.86 -6.45 -6.10
N VAL A 54 -9.29 -5.47 -6.80
CA VAL A 54 -9.71 -5.06 -8.15
C VAL A 54 -8.81 -5.71 -9.18
N LYS A 55 -9.39 -6.19 -10.28
CA LYS A 55 -8.62 -6.71 -11.41
C LYS A 55 -7.72 -5.62 -11.99
N TRP A 56 -6.44 -5.93 -12.17
CA TRP A 56 -5.49 -4.92 -12.62
C TRP A 56 -4.81 -5.27 -13.94
N TYR A 57 -4.05 -6.37 -14.00
CA TYR A 57 -3.31 -6.73 -15.21
C TYR A 57 -3.06 -8.23 -15.24
N PHE A 58 -3.16 -8.92 -16.39
CA PHE A 58 -3.05 -10.39 -16.49
C PHE A 58 -3.79 -11.16 -15.39
N ASP A 59 -3.11 -11.87 -14.51
CA ASP A 59 -3.61 -12.57 -13.31
C ASP A 59 -3.31 -11.81 -12.01
N TYR A 60 -2.96 -10.52 -12.10
CA TYR A 60 -2.70 -9.62 -11.00
C TYR A 60 -3.94 -8.84 -10.57
N TRP A 61 -4.01 -8.62 -9.26
CA TRP A 61 -5.08 -7.91 -8.57
C TRP A 61 -4.50 -6.90 -7.60
N ILE A 62 -5.17 -5.77 -7.43
CA ILE A 62 -4.71 -4.68 -6.58
C ILE A 62 -5.76 -4.33 -5.52
N LYS A 63 -5.29 -4.02 -4.32
CA LYS A 63 -6.03 -3.29 -3.30
C LYS A 63 -5.33 -1.96 -3.05
N ILE A 64 -6.09 -0.87 -3.07
CA ILE A 64 -5.60 0.46 -2.67
C ILE A 64 -6.49 0.98 -1.55
N ILE A 65 -5.86 1.44 -0.47
CA ILE A 65 -6.51 2.20 0.61
C ILE A 65 -5.81 3.55 0.72
N ILE A 66 -6.60 4.62 0.81
CA ILE A 66 -6.12 5.97 1.10
C ILE A 66 -6.83 6.42 2.36
N GLN A 67 -6.08 6.85 3.36
CA GLN A 67 -6.59 7.32 4.63
C GLN A 67 -6.04 8.70 4.96
N PHE A 68 -6.93 9.61 5.34
CA PHE A 68 -6.62 10.92 5.89
C PHE A 68 -7.13 11.01 7.33
N THR A 69 -6.23 10.94 8.29
CA THR A 69 -6.55 11.08 9.71
C THR A 69 -6.36 12.53 10.12
N LYS A 70 -7.43 13.19 10.60
CA LYS A 70 -7.36 14.60 11.01
C LYS A 70 -6.41 14.75 12.20
N ILE A 71 -5.50 15.70 12.11
CA ILE A 71 -4.66 16.12 13.23
C ILE A 71 -5.42 17.16 14.04
N ASP A 72 -5.69 16.86 15.30
CA ASP A 72 -6.21 17.85 16.25
C ASP A 72 -5.04 18.63 16.83
N ILE A 73 -4.86 19.85 16.33
CA ILE A 73 -3.76 20.75 16.73
C ILE A 73 -3.79 21.01 18.24
N GLU A 74 -4.97 21.18 18.84
CA GLU A 74 -5.05 21.56 20.25
C GLU A 74 -4.68 20.39 21.17
N SER A 75 -4.93 19.14 20.74
CA SER A 75 -4.54 17.96 21.51
C SER A 75 -3.09 17.54 21.26
N THR A 76 -2.54 17.80 20.08
CA THR A 76 -1.20 17.35 19.66
C THR A 76 -0.11 18.39 19.95
N TYR A 77 -0.41 19.68 19.90
CA TYR A 77 0.53 20.72 20.28
C TYR A 77 0.69 20.76 21.80
N THR A 78 1.89 20.41 22.28
CA THR A 78 2.27 20.65 23.67
C THR A 78 3.41 21.66 23.73
N ASN A 79 3.23 22.77 24.44
CA ASN A 79 4.29 23.78 24.66
C ASN A 79 5.45 23.26 25.55
N LYS A 80 5.46 21.96 25.87
CA LYS A 80 6.48 21.33 26.71
C LYS A 80 7.82 21.15 25.99
N SER A 81 7.82 21.18 24.65
CA SER A 81 9.01 21.02 23.81
C SER A 81 9.76 22.31 23.54
N GLY A 82 9.29 23.46 24.04
CA GLY A 82 9.88 24.78 23.76
C GLY A 82 9.65 25.27 22.31
N ILE A 83 8.85 24.55 21.53
CA ILE A 83 8.51 24.88 20.15
C ILE A 83 7.29 25.81 20.13
N THR A 84 7.36 26.91 19.38
CA THR A 84 6.22 27.82 19.24
C THR A 84 5.10 27.16 18.44
N LYS A 85 3.83 27.56 18.68
CA LYS A 85 2.70 27.06 17.87
C LYS A 85 2.90 27.33 16.37
N LYS A 86 3.54 28.45 16.03
CA LYS A 86 3.89 28.80 14.64
C LYS A 86 4.86 27.78 14.04
N ASP A 87 5.92 27.43 14.77
CA ASP A 87 6.92 26.45 14.29
C ASP A 87 6.32 25.05 14.19
N TYR A 88 5.43 24.68 15.12
CA TYR A 88 4.66 23.45 15.05
C TYR A 88 3.81 23.36 13.77
N LEU A 89 3.03 24.41 13.47
CA LEU A 89 2.22 24.48 12.24
C LEU A 89 3.10 24.47 10.97
N ASN A 90 4.26 25.14 11.01
CA ASN A 90 5.22 25.08 9.91
C ASN A 90 5.75 23.66 9.70
N ASN A 91 6.01 22.89 10.76
CA ASN A 91 6.43 21.49 10.64
C ASN A 91 5.32 20.62 10.06
N LEU A 92 4.08 20.79 10.51
CA LEU A 92 2.93 20.11 9.91
C LEU A 92 2.82 20.39 8.40
N SER A 93 2.96 21.65 7.96
CA SER A 93 2.90 21.99 6.53
C SER A 93 3.98 21.33 5.67
N LYS A 94 5.13 20.96 6.25
CA LYS A 94 6.22 20.28 5.53
C LYS A 94 5.98 18.78 5.38
N ASN A 95 5.23 18.20 6.31
CA ASN A 95 5.15 16.77 6.51
C ASN A 95 3.76 16.19 6.21
N ASN A 96 2.72 17.00 6.38
CA ASN A 96 1.33 16.62 6.36
C ASN A 96 0.58 17.44 5.32
N ILE A 97 -0.50 16.87 4.79
CA ILE A 97 -1.34 17.59 3.84
C ILE A 97 -2.28 18.53 4.60
N GLU A 98 -2.42 19.75 4.09
CA GLU A 98 -3.44 20.69 4.54
C GLU A 98 -4.62 20.66 3.56
N LEU A 99 -5.81 20.31 4.05
CA LEU A 99 -7.06 20.34 3.29
C LEU A 99 -8.08 21.16 4.05
N ASN A 100 -8.68 22.16 3.39
CA ASN A 100 -9.70 23.03 4.01
C ASN A 100 -9.25 23.63 5.36
N LYS A 101 -7.98 24.10 5.45
CA LYS A 101 -7.37 24.65 6.67
C LYS A 101 -7.24 23.68 7.85
N MET A 102 -7.24 22.38 7.57
CA MET A 102 -7.00 21.32 8.55
C MET A 102 -5.84 20.46 8.08
N PHE A 103 -4.99 20.02 9.01
CA PHE A 103 -3.90 19.10 8.72
C PHE A 103 -4.36 17.65 8.86
N PHE A 104 -3.85 16.79 7.98
CA PHE A 104 -4.14 15.37 7.99
C PHE A 104 -2.85 14.56 7.92
N GLU A 105 -2.79 13.52 8.73
CA GLU A 105 -1.91 12.40 8.47
C GLU A 105 -2.44 11.65 7.25
N THR A 106 -1.57 11.41 6.28
CA THR A 106 -1.91 10.67 5.08
C THR A 106 -1.29 9.28 5.17
N ASN A 107 -2.09 8.25 4.91
CA ASN A 107 -1.62 6.89 4.71
C ASN A 107 -2.15 6.37 3.38
N ILE A 108 -1.27 5.86 2.52
CA ILE A 108 -1.63 5.23 1.25
C ILE A 108 -1.03 3.84 1.24
N SER A 109 -1.86 2.84 1.04
CA SER A 109 -1.47 1.43 1.03
C SER A 109 -1.87 0.80 -0.29
N LEU A 110 -0.93 0.12 -0.95
CA LEU A 110 -1.15 -0.67 -2.16
C LEU A 110 -0.66 -2.10 -1.91
N SER A 111 -1.57 -3.06 -1.93
CA SER A 111 -1.24 -4.49 -1.92
C SER A 111 -1.40 -5.07 -3.33
N LEU A 112 -0.39 -5.82 -3.79
CA LEU A 112 -0.42 -6.54 -5.05
C LEU A 112 -0.62 -8.04 -4.78
N PHE A 113 -1.52 -8.66 -5.55
CA PHE A 113 -1.82 -10.08 -5.50
C PHE A 113 -1.68 -10.69 -6.89
N LYS A 114 -1.40 -12.00 -6.96
CA LYS A 114 -1.36 -12.77 -8.20
C LYS A 114 -2.12 -14.09 -8.03
N GLY A 115 -2.85 -14.50 -9.05
CA GLY A 115 -3.58 -15.76 -9.13
C GLY A 115 -4.95 -15.61 -9.77
N ASP A 116 -5.70 -16.71 -9.80
CA ASP A 116 -7.02 -16.75 -10.41
C ASP A 116 -8.08 -16.00 -9.58
N TYR A 117 -9.32 -16.04 -10.06
CA TYR A 117 -10.46 -15.42 -9.39
C TYR A 117 -10.73 -16.04 -8.00
N GLU A 118 -10.40 -17.32 -7.81
CA GLU A 118 -10.60 -17.99 -6.52
C GLU A 118 -9.71 -17.42 -5.41
N VAL A 119 -10.24 -17.36 -4.18
CA VAL A 119 -9.52 -16.81 -3.02
C VAL A 119 -8.31 -17.66 -2.64
N THR A 120 -8.42 -18.99 -2.78
CA THR A 120 -7.41 -19.97 -2.36
C THR A 120 -6.19 -20.02 -3.27
N THR A 121 -6.32 -19.59 -4.52
CA THR A 121 -5.22 -19.57 -5.50
C THR A 121 -4.51 -18.22 -5.56
N LYS A 122 -5.09 -17.20 -4.94
CA LYS A 122 -4.61 -15.82 -5.00
C LYS A 122 -3.71 -15.50 -3.82
N VAL A 123 -2.46 -15.18 -4.13
CA VAL A 123 -1.43 -14.88 -3.13
C VAL A 123 -1.10 -13.41 -3.10
N GLN A 124 -0.91 -12.86 -1.91
CA GLN A 124 -0.36 -11.53 -1.75
C GLN A 124 1.15 -11.56 -1.97
N LEU A 125 1.63 -10.77 -2.92
CA LEU A 125 3.06 -10.70 -3.25
C LEU A 125 3.78 -9.75 -2.31
N PHE A 126 3.27 -8.51 -2.23
CA PHE A 126 3.84 -7.47 -1.39
C PHE A 126 2.81 -6.39 -1.10
N ARG A 127 3.19 -5.48 -0.21
CA ARG A 127 2.51 -4.22 0.02
C ARG A 127 3.49 -3.06 0.02
N ALA A 128 3.12 -1.97 -0.64
CA ALA A 128 3.76 -0.67 -0.49
C ALA A 128 2.87 0.21 0.40
N GLU A 129 3.41 0.69 1.51
CA GLU A 129 2.73 1.64 2.39
C GLU A 129 3.49 2.96 2.39
N TRP A 130 2.77 4.06 2.27
CA TRP A 130 3.28 5.39 2.51
C TRP A 130 2.53 6.00 3.69
N ASP A 131 3.23 6.59 4.65
CA ASP A 131 2.59 7.31 5.74
C ASP A 131 3.33 8.59 6.15
N SER A 132 2.58 9.49 6.80
CA SER A 132 3.08 10.74 7.35
C SER A 132 3.07 10.78 8.87
N TYR A 133 3.16 9.63 9.55
CA TYR A 133 3.08 9.59 11.01
C TYR A 133 4.35 10.21 11.61
N GLU A 134 4.19 11.20 12.50
CA GLU A 134 5.31 11.96 13.09
C GLU A 134 6.30 11.06 13.85
N SER A 135 5.81 9.96 14.44
CA SER A 135 6.61 8.97 15.17
C SER A 135 7.47 8.06 14.27
N VAL A 136 7.12 7.95 12.98
CA VAL A 136 7.74 7.04 11.99
C VAL A 136 8.62 7.82 11.00
N GLN A 137 8.29 9.09 10.75
CA GLN A 137 8.86 9.92 9.69
C GLN A 137 10.38 10.13 9.71
N ASN A 138 11.09 9.81 10.79
CA ASN A 138 12.54 10.07 10.88
C ASN A 138 13.42 8.81 10.84
N LYS A 139 12.85 7.63 10.58
CA LYS A 139 13.61 6.37 10.74
C LYS A 139 13.58 5.41 9.54
N HIS A 140 12.59 5.51 8.65
CA HIS A 140 12.37 4.47 7.64
C HIS A 140 12.13 5.03 6.23
N PRO A 141 12.62 4.34 5.18
CA PRO A 141 12.43 4.73 3.78
C PRO A 141 10.97 4.63 3.37
N GLN A 142 10.56 5.52 2.48
CA GLN A 142 9.21 5.57 1.93
C GLN A 142 9.22 5.30 0.41
N PRO A 143 8.31 4.44 -0.13
CA PRO A 143 7.33 3.67 0.63
C PRO A 143 7.97 2.53 1.44
N HIS A 144 7.28 2.14 2.51
CA HIS A 144 7.53 0.91 3.25
C HIS A 144 7.12 -0.29 2.42
N TRP A 145 8.10 -1.02 1.90
CA TRP A 145 7.87 -2.28 1.20
C TRP A 145 7.80 -3.45 2.20
N GLN A 146 6.68 -4.16 2.20
CA GLN A 146 6.46 -5.39 2.95
C GLN A 146 6.36 -6.54 1.97
N PHE A 147 7.31 -7.48 2.06
CA PHE A 147 7.34 -8.70 1.26
C PHE A 147 6.84 -9.86 2.08
N TYR A 148 6.05 -10.73 1.47
CA TYR A 148 5.53 -11.90 2.15
C TYR A 148 6.28 -13.13 1.66
N GLN A 149 6.78 -13.92 2.62
CA GLN A 149 7.26 -15.26 2.33
C GLN A 149 6.06 -16.09 1.88
N LEU A 150 6.04 -16.50 0.61
CA LEU A 150 4.86 -17.14 0.00
C LEU A 150 4.43 -18.42 0.74
N ASN A 151 5.36 -19.13 1.36
CA ASN A 151 5.11 -20.32 2.19
C ASN A 151 4.48 -19.94 3.53
N GLU A 152 5.04 -18.98 4.28
CA GLU A 152 4.39 -18.54 5.54
C GLU A 152 2.99 -17.97 5.27
N TYR A 153 2.80 -17.31 4.13
CA TYR A 153 1.49 -16.84 3.70
C TYR A 153 0.55 -18.03 3.41
N GLN A 154 1.02 -19.03 2.65
CA GLN A 154 0.24 -20.23 2.32
C GLN A 154 -0.09 -21.05 3.57
N ASP A 155 0.87 -21.28 4.47
CA ASP A 155 0.66 -21.97 5.75
C ASP A 155 -0.42 -21.28 6.60
N LYS A 156 -0.43 -19.95 6.60
CA LYS A 156 -1.49 -19.16 7.26
C LYS A 156 -2.83 -19.30 6.55
N LEU A 157 -2.84 -19.34 5.22
CA LEU A 157 -4.07 -19.48 4.44
C LEU A 157 -4.70 -20.87 4.65
N ASP A 158 -3.88 -21.91 4.65
CA ASP A 158 -4.28 -23.29 4.87
C ASP A 158 -4.80 -23.48 6.30
N SER A 159 -4.11 -22.94 7.31
CA SER A 159 -4.57 -23.02 8.70
C SER A 159 -5.90 -22.31 8.99
N VAL A 160 -6.25 -21.28 8.22
CA VAL A 160 -7.55 -20.60 8.31
C VAL A 160 -8.64 -21.32 7.49
N SER A 161 -8.24 -22.13 6.50
CA SER A 161 -9.17 -22.85 5.61
C SER A 161 -9.56 -24.24 6.12
N SER A 162 -8.82 -24.80 7.07
CA SER A 162 -9.04 -26.16 7.58
C SER A 162 -9.73 -26.20 8.94
N ASP A 163 -10.99 -26.66 8.94
CA ASP A 163 -11.64 -27.36 10.07
C ASP A 163 -11.37 -28.89 9.99
N SER A 164 -10.34 -29.32 9.25
CA SER A 164 -10.05 -30.75 9.05
C SER A 164 -8.57 -31.04 8.89
N ASN A 165 -8.05 -31.80 9.86
CA ASN A 165 -6.82 -32.60 9.85
C ASN A 165 -5.46 -31.86 9.86
N PHE A 166 -4.98 -31.65 11.09
CA PHE A 166 -3.61 -31.39 11.54
C PHE A 166 -2.54 -32.43 11.08
N LEU A 167 -2.78 -33.27 10.06
CA LEU A 167 -1.95 -34.46 9.78
C LEU A 167 -1.65 -34.71 8.29
N SER A 168 -1.22 -33.69 7.53
CA SER A 168 -0.61 -33.93 6.22
C SER A 168 0.66 -33.15 5.86
N THR A 169 1.16 -32.24 6.70
CA THR A 169 2.34 -31.43 6.32
C THR A 169 3.66 -32.05 6.80
N VAL A 170 3.96 -33.24 6.30
CA VAL A 170 5.36 -33.68 6.11
C VAL A 170 5.46 -34.22 4.70
N SER A 171 5.83 -33.39 3.73
CA SER A 171 6.51 -33.84 2.52
C SER A 171 7.19 -32.67 1.80
N SER A 172 8.49 -32.88 1.55
CA SER A 172 9.44 -32.08 0.78
C SER A 172 9.74 -30.67 1.28
N SER A 173 10.96 -30.51 1.82
CA SER A 173 11.65 -29.22 1.88
C SER A 173 11.85 -28.69 0.46
N VAL A 174 10.86 -27.97 -0.06
CA VAL A 174 10.98 -27.19 -1.29
C VAL A 174 12.09 -26.17 -1.03
N GLY A 175 13.19 -26.28 -1.76
CA GLY A 175 14.36 -25.42 -1.53
C GLY A 175 14.02 -23.94 -1.75
N PHE A 176 14.77 -23.03 -1.13
CA PHE A 176 14.59 -21.57 -1.23
C PHE A 176 14.44 -21.04 -2.68
N ASN A 177 15.04 -21.72 -3.67
CA ASN A 177 14.92 -21.36 -5.08
C ASN A 177 13.60 -21.77 -5.74
N GLU A 178 13.03 -22.90 -5.35
CA GLU A 178 11.74 -23.40 -5.85
C GLU A 178 10.58 -22.69 -5.13
N PHE A 179 10.83 -22.28 -3.87
CA PHE A 179 10.03 -21.37 -3.04
C PHE A 179 9.85 -19.97 -3.63
N LEU A 180 10.91 -19.35 -4.16
CA LEU A 180 10.82 -18.03 -4.80
C LEU A 180 10.23 -18.06 -6.22
N ASN A 181 10.30 -19.20 -6.92
CA ASN A 181 10.12 -19.24 -8.38
C ASN A 181 8.83 -19.93 -8.86
N SER A 182 7.96 -20.45 -7.99
CA SER A 182 6.77 -21.19 -8.48
C SER A 182 5.56 -20.29 -8.82
N LYS A 183 5.47 -19.08 -8.25
CA LYS A 183 4.32 -18.17 -8.45
C LYS A 183 4.70 -16.76 -8.96
N PHE A 184 5.88 -16.24 -8.61
CA PHE A 184 6.32 -14.89 -9.04
C PHE A 184 7.84 -14.74 -8.91
N ASP A 185 8.54 -14.43 -10.01
CA ASP A 185 10.00 -14.33 -10.00
C ASP A 185 10.49 -12.99 -9.41
N PHE A 186 10.52 -12.91 -8.08
CA PHE A 186 11.04 -11.75 -7.35
C PHE A 186 12.50 -11.42 -7.71
N LYS A 187 13.28 -12.35 -8.28
CA LYS A 187 14.69 -12.09 -8.67
C LYS A 187 14.79 -11.17 -9.87
N ARG A 188 13.74 -11.11 -10.70
CA ARG A 188 13.66 -10.28 -11.90
C ARG A 188 12.84 -9.00 -11.68
N PHE A 189 12.14 -8.89 -10.56
CA PHE A 189 11.39 -7.70 -10.20
C PHE A 189 12.29 -6.66 -9.51
N HIS A 190 12.34 -5.45 -10.04
CA HIS A 190 13.15 -4.37 -9.47
C HIS A 190 12.27 -3.32 -8.79
N PHE A 191 12.54 -3.04 -7.53
CA PHE A 191 11.85 -2.00 -6.77
C PHE A 191 12.62 -0.68 -6.85
N ALA A 192 11.93 0.42 -7.16
CA ALA A 192 12.49 1.75 -7.04
C ALA A 192 12.69 2.13 -5.56
N MET A 193 13.93 2.04 -5.08
CA MET A 193 14.30 2.24 -3.66
C MET A 193 15.23 3.43 -3.42
N ASN A 194 15.42 4.31 -4.41
CA ASN A 194 16.35 5.43 -4.26
C ASN A 194 15.72 6.56 -3.44
N GLY A 195 16.34 6.92 -2.33
CA GLY A 195 16.05 8.17 -1.64
C GLY A 195 16.48 9.39 -2.47
N ASN A 196 16.10 10.59 -2.04
CA ASN A 196 16.47 11.82 -2.73
C ASN A 196 17.92 12.27 -2.46
N TRP A 197 18.84 11.33 -2.20
CA TRP A 197 20.22 11.61 -1.79
C TRP A 197 21.03 12.36 -2.84
N ILE A 198 20.68 12.21 -4.13
CA ILE A 198 21.31 13.00 -5.22
C ILE A 198 21.13 14.51 -5.02
N ASN A 199 20.07 14.91 -4.31
CA ASN A 199 19.78 16.29 -3.95
C ASN A 199 20.15 16.60 -2.49
N ASN A 200 20.99 15.78 -1.84
CA ASN A 200 21.30 15.83 -0.41
C ASN A 200 20.06 15.80 0.50
N ASP A 201 19.01 15.14 0.04
CA ASP A 201 17.74 15.03 0.75
C ASP A 201 17.52 13.59 1.21
N SER A 202 16.45 13.35 1.95
CA SER A 202 16.23 12.11 2.69
C SER A 202 15.70 10.96 1.82
N HIS A 203 15.73 9.76 2.41
CA HIS A 203 15.03 8.57 1.97
C HIS A 203 13.51 8.60 2.31
N ILE A 204 13.09 9.67 2.99
CA ILE A 204 11.69 9.95 3.33
C ILE A 204 11.18 11.03 2.38
N HIS A 205 10.14 10.71 1.62
CA HIS A 205 9.48 11.64 0.70
C HIS A 205 8.12 12.05 1.26
N SER A 206 7.91 13.32 1.63
CA SER A 206 6.62 13.79 2.15
C SER A 206 5.56 13.94 1.05
N LEU A 207 4.39 13.32 1.21
CA LEU A 207 3.17 13.58 0.41
C LEU A 207 2.32 14.68 1.06
N ASN A 208 2.95 15.83 1.30
CA ASN A 208 2.38 16.95 2.05
C ASN A 208 1.51 17.91 1.21
N CYS A 209 1.25 17.59 -0.07
CA CYS A 209 0.35 18.37 -0.91
C CYS A 209 -0.40 17.48 -1.91
N GLU A 210 -1.51 18.01 -2.44
CA GLU A 210 -2.39 17.30 -3.37
C GLU A 210 -1.64 16.84 -4.63
N GLU A 211 -0.80 17.70 -5.20
CA GLU A 211 -0.06 17.43 -6.44
C GLU A 211 0.91 16.25 -6.29
N LYS A 212 1.54 16.12 -5.13
CA LYS A 212 2.43 14.99 -4.85
C LYS A 212 1.64 13.69 -4.77
N ILE A 213 0.49 13.67 -4.09
CA ILE A 213 -0.37 12.48 -4.01
C ILE A 213 -0.88 12.06 -5.40
N VAL A 214 -1.37 13.03 -6.18
CA VAL A 214 -1.92 12.79 -7.53
C VAL A 214 -0.85 12.30 -8.51
N LYS A 215 0.43 12.61 -8.30
CA LYS A 215 1.55 12.09 -9.10
C LYS A 215 2.11 10.77 -8.57
N TRP A 216 2.14 10.60 -7.25
CA TRP A 216 2.78 9.45 -6.61
C TRP A 216 2.08 8.14 -6.95
N LEU A 217 0.75 8.07 -6.81
CA LEU A 217 0.03 6.81 -7.03
C LEU A 217 0.04 6.35 -8.50
N PRO A 218 -0.24 7.19 -9.51
CA PRO A 218 -0.06 6.81 -10.91
C PRO A 218 1.38 6.45 -11.25
N GLY A 219 2.37 7.18 -10.69
CA GLY A 219 3.79 6.86 -10.87
C GLY A 219 4.13 5.47 -10.34
N LEU A 220 3.64 5.11 -9.15
CA LEU A 220 3.79 3.79 -8.58
C LEU A 220 3.11 2.72 -9.45
N LEU A 221 1.86 2.92 -9.86
CA LEU A 221 1.14 1.98 -10.73
C LEU A 221 1.87 1.78 -12.06
N SER A 222 2.39 2.85 -12.67
CA SER A 222 3.17 2.80 -13.89
C SER A 222 4.45 1.99 -13.72
N HIS A 223 5.19 2.22 -12.64
CA HIS A 223 6.40 1.47 -12.33
C HIS A 223 6.09 -0.01 -12.11
N LEU A 224 5.10 -0.32 -11.27
CA LEU A 224 4.69 -1.70 -11.00
C LEU A 224 4.26 -2.42 -12.28
N LYS A 225 3.49 -1.75 -13.15
CA LYS A 225 3.03 -2.34 -14.42
C LYS A 225 4.22 -2.69 -15.32
N SER A 226 5.16 -1.76 -15.48
CA SER A 226 6.39 -2.00 -16.26
C SER A 226 7.22 -3.16 -15.70
N GLN A 227 7.30 -3.31 -14.38
CA GLN A 227 8.02 -4.42 -13.76
C GLN A 227 7.29 -5.76 -13.96
N VAL A 228 5.96 -5.79 -13.82
CA VAL A 228 5.15 -6.98 -14.11
C VAL A 228 5.26 -7.36 -15.60
N GLU A 229 5.16 -6.41 -16.52
CA GLU A 229 5.34 -6.64 -17.96
C GLU A 229 6.72 -7.20 -18.32
N HIS A 230 7.75 -6.94 -17.53
CA HIS A 230 9.08 -7.52 -17.74
C HIS A 230 9.16 -8.99 -17.29
N LEU A 231 8.24 -9.43 -16.43
CA LEU A 231 8.20 -10.80 -15.91
C LEU A 231 7.38 -11.75 -16.79
N GLU A 232 6.36 -11.23 -17.47
CA GLU A 232 5.48 -11.97 -18.39
C GLU A 232 6.08 -12.06 -19.81
#